data_AF-A0A520IXB9-F1
#
_entry.id   AF-A0A520IXB9-F1
#
_cell.length_a   1.000
_cell.length_b   1.000
_cell.length_c   1.000
_cell.angle_alpha   90.00
_cell.angle_beta   90.00
_cell.angle_gamma   90.00
#
_symmetry.space_group_name_H-M   'P 1'
#
loop_
_entity.id
_entity.type
_entity.pdbx_description
1 polymer ?
#
loop_
_entity_poly.entity_id
_entity_poly.type
_entity_poly.pdbx_seq_one_letter_code
_entity_poly.pdbx_strand_id
1 'polypeptide(L)'
;MPQYTPPIRDTRFVLEHVVGLDAHAQVDGFANATPDTVDAVLEEGGRFVAEVLFPLNQVGDEHGCTRHEDGSVTTAPGFREAYGGQAMPHVVSTAFQEYMISANRAFAMYPGLAHGA
;
A
#
# COMPACT_ATOMS: atom_id res chain seq x y z
N MET A 1 17.98 4.93 13.28
CA MET A 1 16.58 5.19 12.92
C MET A 1 15.94 3.85 12.62
N PRO A 2 14.66 3.64 12.98
CA PRO A 2 13.96 2.41 12.61
C PRO A 2 13.91 2.29 11.07
N GLN A 3 13.82 1.06 10.56
CA GLN A 3 13.80 0.76 9.13
C GLN A 3 12.69 -0.27 8.87
N TYR A 4 12.01 -0.13 7.73
CA TYR A 4 11.03 -1.10 7.25
C TYR A 4 11.55 -1.76 5.98
N THR A 5 11.52 -3.09 5.96
CA THR A 5 11.92 -3.89 4.80
C THR A 5 10.69 -4.65 4.30
N PRO A 6 10.13 -4.29 3.13
CA PRO A 6 8.99 -4.99 2.57
C PRO A 6 9.35 -6.45 2.25
N PRO A 7 8.52 -7.44 2.63
CA PRO A 7 8.83 -8.86 2.45
C PRO A 7 8.56 -9.36 1.02
N ILE A 8 9.09 -8.65 0.01
CA ILE A 8 8.82 -8.90 -1.43
C ILE A 8 9.04 -10.37 -1.82
N ARG A 9 10.13 -10.98 -1.35
CA ARG A 9 10.45 -12.38 -1.65
C ARG A 9 9.34 -13.34 -1.21
N ASP A 10 8.79 -13.12 -0.02
CA ASP A 10 7.77 -14.00 0.56
C ASP A 10 6.44 -13.82 -0.15
N THR A 11 6.07 -12.57 -0.44
CA THR A 11 4.88 -12.24 -1.23
C THR A 11 4.95 -12.83 -2.64
N ARG A 12 6.09 -12.72 -3.31
CA ARG A 12 6.32 -13.34 -4.63
C ARG A 12 6.12 -14.85 -4.56
N PHE A 13 6.72 -15.50 -3.56
CA PHE A 13 6.55 -16.94 -3.35
C PHE A 13 5.08 -17.34 -3.19
N VAL A 14 4.30 -16.60 -2.41
CA VAL A 14 2.87 -16.89 -2.23
C VAL A 14 2.11 -16.73 -3.55
N LEU A 15 2.33 -15.64 -4.28
CA LEU A 15 1.60 -15.38 -5.53
C LEU A 15 1.93 -16.42 -6.62
N GLU A 16 3.20 -16.81 -6.74
CA GLU A 16 3.68 -17.73 -7.76
C GLU A 16 3.42 -19.19 -7.41
N HIS A 17 3.77 -19.61 -6.19
CA HIS A 17 3.85 -21.03 -5.84
C HIS A 17 2.70 -21.53 -4.97
N VAL A 18 1.97 -20.64 -4.28
CA VAL A 18 0.85 -21.02 -3.43
C VAL A 18 -0.48 -20.73 -4.12
N VAL A 19 -0.64 -19.51 -4.63
CA VAL A 19 -1.85 -19.07 -5.34
C VAL A 19 -1.82 -19.53 -6.79
N GLY A 20 -0.66 -19.50 -7.44
CA GLY A 20 -0.52 -19.85 -8.86
C GLY A 20 -1.15 -18.79 -9.77
N LEU A 21 -0.79 -17.53 -9.58
CA LEU A 21 -1.40 -16.38 -10.26
C LEU A 21 -1.47 -16.52 -11.79
N ASP A 22 -0.45 -17.11 -12.41
CA ASP A 22 -0.41 -17.36 -13.86
C ASP A 22 -1.58 -18.21 -14.38
N ALA A 23 -2.08 -19.14 -13.56
CA ALA A 23 -3.23 -19.98 -13.91
C ALA A 23 -4.53 -19.15 -14.05
N HIS A 24 -4.52 -17.91 -13.56
CA HIS A 24 -5.66 -16.99 -13.57
C HIS A 24 -5.54 -15.88 -14.61
N ALA A 25 -4.50 -15.88 -15.45
CA ALA A 25 -4.31 -14.87 -16.51
C ALA A 25 -5.47 -14.83 -17.53
N GLN A 26 -6.26 -15.91 -17.64
CA GLN A 26 -7.41 -16.03 -18.53
C GLN A 26 -8.72 -15.48 -17.93
N VAL A 27 -8.70 -15.01 -16.68
CA VAL A 27 -9.87 -14.39 -16.04
C VAL A 27 -10.04 -12.98 -16.61
N ASP A 28 -11.27 -12.63 -16.98
CA ASP A 28 -11.59 -11.29 -17.48
C ASP A 28 -11.13 -10.22 -16.47
N GLY A 29 -10.34 -9.26 -16.95
CA GLY A 29 -9.75 -8.19 -16.15
C GLY A 29 -8.37 -8.49 -15.56
N PHE A 30 -7.82 -9.71 -15.71
CA PHE A 30 -6.53 -10.10 -15.14
C PHE A 30 -5.38 -10.06 -16.17
N ALA A 31 -5.68 -9.75 -17.43
CA ALA A 31 -4.71 -9.75 -18.53
C ALA A 31 -3.47 -8.86 -18.30
N ASN A 32 -3.60 -7.81 -17.47
CA ASN A 32 -2.49 -6.91 -17.14
C ASN A 32 -1.66 -7.37 -15.94
N ALA A 33 -2.05 -8.43 -15.24
CA ALA A 33 -1.28 -9.00 -14.13
C ALA A 33 -0.20 -9.96 -14.66
N THR A 34 0.63 -9.47 -15.59
CA THR A 34 1.78 -10.24 -16.08
C THR A 34 2.86 -10.34 -14.99
N PRO A 35 3.74 -11.35 -15.02
CA PRO A 35 4.81 -11.50 -14.04
C PRO A 35 5.65 -10.22 -13.87
N ASP A 36 6.11 -9.63 -14.98
CA ASP A 36 6.89 -8.39 -14.95
C ASP A 36 6.12 -7.22 -14.32
N THR A 37 4.81 -7.13 -14.56
CA THR A 37 3.97 -6.07 -13.99
C THR A 37 3.76 -6.28 -12.50
N VAL A 38 3.52 -7.52 -12.08
CA VAL A 38 3.37 -7.88 -10.66
C VAL A 38 4.67 -7.60 -9.91
N ASP A 39 5.81 -7.99 -10.48
CA ASP A 39 7.13 -7.72 -9.90
C ASP A 39 7.41 -6.23 -9.75
N ALA A 40 7.15 -5.45 -10.80
CA ALA A 40 7.31 -4.00 -10.74
C ALA A 40 6.44 -3.38 -9.65
N VAL A 41 5.20 -3.84 -9.46
CA VAL A 41 4.32 -3.36 -8.38
C VAL A 41 4.85 -3.74 -7.00
N LEU A 42 5.31 -4.96 -6.80
CA LEU A 42 5.84 -5.39 -5.51
C LEU A 42 7.13 -4.63 -5.15
N GLU A 43 8.02 -4.43 -6.11
CA GLU A 43 9.29 -3.76 -5.89
C GLU A 43 9.13 -2.24 -5.71
N GLU A 44 8.45 -1.56 -6.63
CA GLU A 44 8.27 -0.10 -6.54
C GLU A 44 7.26 0.28 -5.46
N GLY A 45 6.22 -0.54 -5.26
CA GLY A 45 5.32 -0.41 -4.12
C GLY A 45 6.06 -0.61 -2.79
N GLY A 46 6.86 -1.66 -2.67
CA GLY A 46 7.71 -1.89 -1.50
C GLY A 46 8.64 -0.71 -1.22
N ARG A 47 9.31 -0.18 -2.26
CA ARG A 47 10.19 0.99 -2.13
C ARG A 47 9.43 2.21 -1.65
N PHE A 48 8.28 2.53 -2.24
CA PHE A 48 7.42 3.63 -1.80
C PHE A 48 7.02 3.49 -0.33
N VAL A 49 6.63 2.29 0.10
CA VAL A 49 6.27 2.03 1.50
C VAL A 49 7.46 2.26 2.43
N ALA A 50 8.63 1.75 2.08
CA ALA A 50 9.84 1.86 2.90
C ALA A 50 10.40 3.29 2.96
N GLU A 51 10.39 4.02 1.84
CA GLU A 51 11.05 5.31 1.70
C GLU A 51 10.12 6.51 1.94
N VAL A 52 8.80 6.35 1.72
CA VAL A 52 7.82 7.43 1.87
C VAL A 52 6.88 7.19 3.04
N LEU A 53 6.18 6.05 3.09
CA LEU A 53 5.13 5.84 4.11
C LEU A 53 5.69 5.57 5.50
N PHE A 54 6.72 4.73 5.61
CA PHE A 54 7.27 4.33 6.88
C PHE A 54 7.88 5.50 7.68
N PRO A 55 8.64 6.43 7.08
CA PRO A 55 9.11 7.62 7.79
C PRO A 55 7.97 8.49 8.35
N LEU A 56 6.82 8.53 7.66
CA LEU A 56 5.64 9.28 8.10
C LEU A 56 4.90 8.62 9.27
N ASN A 57 5.23 7.38 9.64
CA ASN A 57 4.57 6.69 10.75
C ASN A 57 4.82 7.40 12.08
N GLN A 58 6.08 7.75 12.35
CA GLN A 58 6.43 8.50 13.55
C GLN A 58 5.86 9.92 13.53
N VAL A 59 5.92 10.59 12.37
CA VAL A 59 5.32 11.93 12.20
C VAL A 59 3.82 11.90 12.50
N GLY A 60 3.11 10.88 12.01
CA GLY A 60 1.68 10.68 12.26
C GLY A 60 1.36 10.49 13.75
N ASP A 61 2.15 9.69 14.46
CA ASP A 61 1.98 9.45 15.90
C ASP A 61 2.24 10.73 16.72
N GLU A 62 3.31 11.46 16.41
CA GLU A 62 3.70 12.66 17.14
C GLU A 62 2.74 13.84 16.93
N HIS A 63 2.20 14.00 15.71
CA HIS A 63 1.43 15.20 15.33
C HIS A 63 -0.09 14.97 15.33
N GLY A 64 -0.55 13.74 15.09
CA GLY A 64 -1.97 13.41 15.03
C GLY A 64 -2.75 14.23 13.98
N CYS A 65 -4.04 14.41 14.23
CA CYS A 65 -4.94 15.25 13.44
C CYS A 65 -5.38 16.47 14.25
N THR A 66 -5.54 17.61 13.58
CA THR A 66 -6.09 18.83 14.18
C THR A 66 -7.50 19.08 13.64
N ARG A 67 -8.49 19.16 14.53
CA ARG A 67 -9.86 19.59 14.19
C ARG A 67 -9.98 21.10 14.38
N HIS A 68 -10.48 21.79 13.38
CA HIS A 68 -10.67 23.24 13.38
C HIS A 68 -12.08 23.63 13.83
N GLU A 69 -12.29 24.92 14.13
CA GLU A 69 -13.58 25.45 14.60
C GLU A 69 -14.70 25.31 13.54
N ASP A 70 -14.35 25.43 12.26
CA ASP A 70 -15.25 25.26 11.11
C ASP A 70 -15.64 23.79 10.84
N GLY A 71 -15.10 22.85 11.62
CA GLY A 71 -15.34 21.41 11.49
C GLY A 71 -14.42 20.71 10.49
N SER A 72 -13.53 21.43 9.79
CA SER A 72 -12.50 20.82 8.96
C SER A 72 -11.44 20.11 9.82
N VAL A 73 -10.72 19.16 9.21
CA VAL A 73 -9.66 18.40 9.88
C VAL A 73 -8.41 18.42 9.01
N THR A 74 -7.26 18.73 9.62
CA THR A 74 -5.95 18.63 8.99
C THR A 74 -5.20 17.42 9.54
N THR A 75 -4.68 16.60 8.63
CA THR A 75 -3.85 15.43 8.95
C THR A 75 -2.42 15.84 9.27
N ALA A 76 -1.64 14.92 9.83
CA ALA A 76 -0.22 15.12 10.06
C ALA A 76 0.53 15.56 8.77
N PRO A 77 1.61 16.34 8.89
CA PRO A 77 2.42 16.76 7.75
C PRO A 77 2.90 15.58 6.90
N GLY A 78 2.89 15.72 5.57
CA GLY A 78 3.34 14.68 4.63
C GLY A 78 2.26 13.65 4.23
N PHE A 79 1.15 13.54 4.97
CA PHE A 79 0.09 12.56 4.64
C PHE A 79 -0.63 12.89 3.33
N ARG A 80 -0.85 14.16 3.01
CA ARG A 80 -1.53 14.56 1.77
C ARG A 80 -0.64 14.27 0.56
N GLU A 81 0.65 14.57 0.69
CA GLU A 81 1.67 14.42 -0.35
C GLU A 81 1.90 12.95 -0.72
N ALA A 82 1.70 12.03 0.24
CA ALA A 82 1.85 10.60 0.04
C ALA A 82 0.61 9.91 -0.60
N TYR A 83 -0.47 10.62 -0.92
CA TYR A 83 -1.72 10.03 -1.39
C TYR A 83 -1.75 9.77 -2.92
N GLY A 84 -2.07 8.54 -3.36
CA GLY A 84 -2.19 8.13 -4.78
C GLY A 84 -2.55 6.64 -4.98
N GLY A 85 -2.78 6.17 -6.22
CA GLY A 85 -3.14 4.75 -6.51
C GLY A 85 -2.96 4.31 -7.98
N GLN A 86 -2.89 2.99 -8.23
CA GLN A 86 -2.52 2.37 -9.54
C GLN A 86 -3.57 1.45 -10.21
N ALA A 87 -4.77 1.28 -9.64
CA ALA A 87 -5.89 0.51 -10.22
C ALA A 87 -5.61 -0.97 -10.61
N MET A 88 -4.92 -1.72 -9.73
CA MET A 88 -4.52 -3.13 -9.96
C MET A 88 -5.52 -4.17 -9.40
N PRO A 89 -5.46 -5.45 -9.82
CA PRO A 89 -6.30 -6.53 -9.28
C PRO A 89 -6.23 -6.64 -7.76
N HIS A 90 -7.35 -7.01 -7.15
CA HIS A 90 -7.51 -6.99 -5.69
C HIS A 90 -6.49 -7.83 -4.94
N VAL A 91 -6.10 -9.01 -5.45
CA VAL A 91 -5.10 -9.87 -4.79
C VAL A 91 -3.70 -9.22 -4.74
N VAL A 92 -3.30 -8.55 -5.82
CA VAL A 92 -2.04 -7.79 -5.90
C VAL A 92 -2.13 -6.53 -5.05
N SER A 93 -3.28 -5.86 -5.09
CA SER A 93 -3.57 -4.71 -4.22
C SER A 93 -3.52 -5.09 -2.75
N THR A 94 -4.04 -6.25 -2.34
CA THR A 94 -4.04 -6.72 -0.95
C THR A 94 -2.62 -6.98 -0.46
N ALA A 95 -1.76 -7.59 -1.27
CA ALA A 95 -0.34 -7.76 -0.92
C ALA A 95 0.35 -6.40 -0.70
N PHE A 96 0.08 -5.42 -1.56
CA PHE A 96 0.57 -4.06 -1.37
C PHE A 96 -0.07 -3.36 -0.14
N GLN A 97 -1.35 -3.62 0.14
CA GLN A 97 -2.04 -3.10 1.32
C GLN A 97 -1.43 -3.63 2.62
N GLU A 98 -0.97 -4.88 2.64
CA GLU A 98 -0.26 -5.43 3.80
C GLU A 98 0.99 -4.60 4.12
N TYR A 99 1.73 -4.18 3.09
CA TYR A 99 2.91 -3.33 3.27
C TYR A 99 2.52 -1.97 3.83
N MET A 100 1.48 -1.33 3.28
CA MET A 100 0.97 -0.05 3.78
C MET A 100 0.49 -0.12 5.24
N ILE A 101 -0.29 -1.16 5.59
CA ILE A 101 -0.85 -1.33 6.94
C ILE A 101 0.26 -1.59 7.97
N SER A 102 1.27 -2.38 7.61
CA SER A 102 2.38 -2.70 8.51
C SER A 102 3.35 -1.53 8.68
N ALA A 103 3.55 -0.71 7.63
CA ALA A 103 4.42 0.46 7.70
C ALA A 103 3.74 1.67 8.38
N ASN A 104 2.46 1.94 8.08
CA ASN A 104 1.73 3.07 8.62
C ASN A 104 0.20 2.81 8.57
N ARG A 105 -0.32 2.15 9.62
CA ARG A 105 -1.74 1.79 9.72
C ARG A 105 -2.67 3.01 9.71
N ALA A 106 -2.27 4.13 10.31
CA ALA A 106 -3.09 5.34 10.36
C ALA A 106 -3.27 5.95 8.96
N PHE A 107 -2.20 6.03 8.17
CA PHE A 107 -2.28 6.43 6.77
C PHE A 107 -3.11 5.45 5.95
N ALA A 108 -2.87 4.13 6.10
CA ALA A 108 -3.54 3.10 5.30
C ALA A 108 -5.08 3.11 5.42
N MET A 109 -5.63 3.59 6.54
CA MET A 109 -7.07 3.70 6.73
C MET A 109 -7.75 4.73 5.82
N TYR A 110 -7.06 5.80 5.38
CA TYR A 110 -7.67 6.81 4.50
C TYR A 110 -8.10 6.24 3.15
N PRO A 111 -7.21 5.66 2.32
CA PRO A 111 -7.63 4.99 1.09
C PRO A 111 -8.43 3.71 1.38
N GLY A 112 -8.15 2.98 2.47
CA GLY A 112 -8.85 1.74 2.81
C GLY A 112 -10.34 1.93 3.09
N LEU A 113 -10.71 2.93 3.89
CA LEU A 113 -12.11 3.27 4.17
C LEU A 113 -12.82 3.85 2.95
N ALA A 114 -12.13 4.67 2.16
CA ALA A 114 -12.68 5.23 0.93
C ALA A 114 -12.95 4.15 -0.13
N HIS A 115 -12.12 3.11 -0.22
CA HIS A 115 -12.32 1.98 -1.14
C HIS A 115 -13.52 1.11 -0.76
N GLY A 116 -13.84 1.01 0.53
CA GLY A 116 -14.92 0.17 1.05
C GLY A 116 -16.30 0.84 1.15
N ALA A 117 -16.39 2.16 0.92
CA ALA A 117 -17.62 2.95 1.01
C ALA A 117 -18.31 3.08 -0.35
#